data_AF-A0AAW2WXI1-F1
#
_entry.id   AF-A0AAW2WXI1-F1
#
_cell.length_a   1.000
_cell.length_b   1.000
_cell.length_c   1.000
_cell.angle_alpha   90.00
_cell.angle_beta   90.00
_cell.angle_gamma   90.00
#
_symmetry.space_group_name_H-M   'P 1'
#
loop_
_entity.id
_entity.type
_entity.pdbx_description
1 polymer ?
#
loop_
_entity_poly.entity_id
_entity_poly.type
_entity_poly.pdbx_seq_one_letter_code
_entity_poly.pdbx_strand_id
1 'polypeptide(L)'
;MGSPSKTDKQQKKTLVDQESLKVQATDNLGSSLVSNLLDGMNFLSWSRSVKIALGAKMKFGFINGKNSKHSESAEEFEQWTRADCLVVSWLLNSMSKDILELFSILVQRENFGWN
;
A
#
# COMPACT_ATOMS: atom_id res chain seq x y z
N MET A 1 19.99 2.86 34.05
CA MET A 1 19.41 2.98 32.70
C MET A 1 18.40 1.85 32.54
N GLY A 2 17.10 2.15 32.65
CA GLY A 2 16.04 1.13 32.59
C GLY A 2 15.80 0.69 31.15
N SER A 3 16.00 -0.60 30.86
CA SER A 3 15.67 -1.17 29.57
C SER A 3 14.15 -1.07 29.30
N PRO A 4 13.71 -0.73 28.07
CA PRO A 4 12.27 -0.61 27.78
C PRO A 4 11.53 -1.93 27.99
N SER A 5 10.39 -1.87 28.69
CA SER A 5 9.57 -3.03 29.06
C SER A 5 8.90 -3.65 27.81
N LYS A 6 8.66 -4.96 27.82
CA LYS A 6 8.05 -5.69 26.68
C LYS A 6 6.65 -5.14 26.32
N THR A 7 5.93 -4.64 27.31
CA THR A 7 4.58 -4.06 27.19
C THR A 7 4.58 -2.78 26.35
N ASP A 8 5.60 -1.93 26.50
CA ASP A 8 5.70 -0.65 25.79
C ASP A 8 6.00 -0.82 24.29
N LYS A 9 6.75 -1.88 23.95
CA LYS A 9 7.08 -2.20 22.56
C LYS A 9 5.88 -2.79 21.81
N GLN A 10 5.04 -3.56 22.49
CA GLN A 10 3.84 -4.15 21.92
C GLN A 10 2.78 -3.09 21.64
N GLN A 11 2.51 -2.18 22.59
CA GLN A 11 1.57 -1.07 22.41
C GLN A 11 1.97 -0.13 21.28
N LYS A 12 3.27 0.23 21.18
CA LYS A 12 3.76 1.05 20.07
C LYS A 12 3.58 0.37 18.71
N LYS A 13 3.75 -0.95 18.65
CA LYS A 13 3.55 -1.71 17.41
C LYS A 13 2.07 -1.72 16.99
N THR A 14 1.15 -1.97 17.91
CA THR A 14 -0.30 -1.95 17.65
C THR A 14 -0.78 -0.57 17.16
N LEU A 15 -0.26 0.51 17.75
CA LEU A 15 -0.60 1.88 17.34
C LEU A 15 -0.12 2.19 15.91
N VAL A 16 1.13 1.83 15.58
CA VAL A 16 1.69 2.02 14.23
C VAL A 16 0.93 1.17 13.20
N ASP A 17 0.55 -0.06 13.57
CA ASP A 17 -0.19 -0.93 12.68
C ASP A 17 -1.60 -0.36 12.43
N GLN A 18 -2.30 0.16 13.45
CA GLN A 18 -3.59 0.84 13.26
C GLN A 18 -3.50 2.15 12.46
N GLU A 19 -2.45 2.95 12.64
CA GLU A 19 -2.23 4.15 11.82
C GLU A 19 -1.98 3.81 10.35
N SER A 20 -1.31 2.69 10.08
CA SER A 20 -1.04 2.25 8.71
C SER A 20 -2.32 1.90 7.95
N LEU A 21 -3.36 1.41 8.64
CA LEU A 21 -4.65 1.04 8.05
C LEU A 21 -5.53 2.25 7.71
N LYS A 22 -5.36 3.37 8.42
CA LYS A 22 -6.20 4.55 8.20
C LYS A 22 -5.77 5.32 6.96
N VAL A 23 -6.74 5.69 6.13
CA VAL A 23 -6.54 6.66 5.04
C VAL A 23 -6.44 8.05 5.66
N GLN A 24 -5.36 8.78 5.36
CA GLN A 24 -5.13 10.12 5.91
C GLN A 24 -5.78 11.20 5.04
N ALA A 25 -6.05 12.38 5.60
CA ALA A 25 -6.63 13.50 4.84
C ALA A 25 -5.76 13.95 3.65
N THR A 26 -4.45 13.70 3.71
CA THR A 26 -3.49 14.00 2.65
C THR A 26 -3.44 12.95 1.54
N ASP A 27 -4.12 11.83 1.73
CA ASP A 27 -4.14 10.73 0.77
C ASP A 27 -5.18 10.98 -0.31
N ASN A 28 -4.77 11.75 -1.32
CA ASN A 28 -5.59 12.03 -2.49
C ASN A 28 -5.16 11.19 -3.69
N LEU A 29 -6.12 10.93 -4.58
CA LEU A 29 -5.91 10.21 -5.85
C LEU A 29 -5.37 11.13 -6.96
N GLY A 30 -5.46 12.45 -6.78
CA GLY A 30 -5.09 13.44 -7.80
C GLY A 30 -3.60 13.66 -7.95
N SER A 31 -2.79 13.23 -6.99
CA SER A 31 -1.32 13.28 -7.06
C SER A 31 -0.74 11.93 -7.44
N SER A 32 0.08 11.91 -8.49
CA SER A 32 0.84 10.70 -8.85
C SER A 32 1.82 10.36 -7.72
N LEU A 33 1.88 9.08 -7.36
CA LEU A 33 2.77 8.57 -6.32
C LEU A 33 4.25 8.80 -6.68
N VAL A 34 4.57 8.75 -7.98
CA VAL A 34 5.91 8.95 -8.54
C VAL A 34 5.80 9.73 -9.84
N SER A 35 6.83 10.53 -10.17
CA SER A 35 6.86 11.33 -11.40
C SER A 35 7.17 10.50 -12.65
N ASN A 36 8.04 9.50 -12.53
CA ASN A 36 8.43 8.62 -13.62
C ASN A 36 7.55 7.38 -13.61
N LEU A 37 6.69 7.23 -14.61
CA LEU A 37 5.79 6.09 -14.75
C LEU A 37 6.55 4.82 -15.14
N LEU A 38 6.07 3.66 -14.69
CA LEU A 38 6.62 2.37 -15.09
C LEU A 38 6.45 2.15 -16.59
N ASP A 39 7.55 1.94 -17.31
CA ASP A 39 7.59 1.83 -18.78
C ASP A 39 8.14 0.47 -19.27
N GLY A 40 8.33 -0.47 -18.36
CA GLY A 40 8.90 -1.79 -18.64
C GLY A 40 10.44 -1.84 -18.60
N MET A 41 11.12 -0.72 -18.80
CA MET A 41 12.59 -0.63 -18.78
C MET A 41 13.13 -0.07 -17.46
N ASN A 42 12.30 0.69 -16.73
CA ASN A 42 12.72 1.47 -15.58
C ASN A 42 12.36 0.86 -14.20
N PHE A 43 11.94 -0.41 -14.16
CA PHE A 43 11.38 -1.08 -12.96
C PHE A 43 12.20 -0.88 -11.69
N LEU A 44 13.53 -0.97 -11.75
CA LEU A 44 14.38 -0.80 -10.56
C LEU A 44 14.28 0.62 -9.99
N SER A 45 14.26 1.64 -10.84
CA SER A 45 14.13 3.03 -10.39
C SER A 45 12.71 3.32 -9.89
N TRP A 46 11.71 2.86 -10.64
CA TRP A 46 10.30 3.02 -10.30
C TRP A 46 9.96 2.36 -8.97
N SER A 47 10.36 1.10 -8.78
CA SER A 47 10.08 0.34 -7.55
C SER A 47 10.74 0.96 -6.32
N ARG A 48 11.94 1.55 -6.45
CA ARG A 48 12.58 2.30 -5.36
C ARG A 48 11.78 3.55 -5.00
N SER A 49 11.36 4.32 -5.98
CA SER A 49 10.55 5.53 -5.76
C SER A 49 9.19 5.23 -5.14
N VAL A 50 8.50 4.18 -5.63
CA VAL A 50 7.22 3.70 -5.06
C VAL A 50 7.41 3.27 -3.60
N LYS A 51 8.46 2.50 -3.29
CA LYS A 51 8.76 2.08 -1.91
C LYS A 51 8.94 3.27 -0.97
N ILE A 52 9.68 4.30 -1.40
CA ILE A 52 9.92 5.50 -0.60
C ILE A 52 8.61 6.27 -0.39
N ALA A 53 7.84 6.48 -1.45
CA ALA A 53 6.58 7.22 -1.40
C ALA A 53 5.54 6.53 -0.50
N LEU A 54 5.37 5.21 -0.65
CA LEU A 54 4.48 4.43 0.22
C LEU A 54 5.01 4.35 1.66
N GLY A 55 6.33 4.32 1.85
CA GLY A 55 6.96 4.38 3.17
C GLY A 55 6.62 5.69 3.91
N ALA A 56 6.73 6.83 3.22
CA ALA A 56 6.37 8.14 3.76
C ALA A 56 4.89 8.25 4.14
N LYS A 57 4.02 7.51 3.44
CA LYS A 57 2.57 7.42 3.72
C LYS A 57 2.19 6.34 4.73
N MET A 58 3.16 5.56 5.23
CA MET A 58 2.93 4.37 6.07
C MET A 58 2.06 3.30 5.40
N LYS A 59 2.09 3.23 4.06
CA LYS A 59 1.29 2.29 3.25
C LYS A 59 2.12 1.17 2.63
N PHE A 60 3.44 1.17 2.83
CA PHE A 60 4.31 0.11 2.30
C PHE A 60 3.97 -1.29 2.86
N GLY A 61 3.34 -1.35 4.04
CA GLY A 61 2.85 -2.58 4.65
C GLY A 61 1.88 -3.39 3.78
N PHE A 62 1.12 -2.73 2.89
CA PHE A 62 0.18 -3.38 1.97
C PHE A 62 0.89 -4.12 0.84
N ILE A 63 2.11 -3.71 0.48
CA ILE A 63 2.89 -4.33 -0.61
C ILE A 63 3.75 -5.49 -0.10
N ASN A 64 4.34 -5.34 1.08
CA ASN A 64 5.25 -6.35 1.64
C ASN A 64 4.53 -7.42 2.49
N GLY A 65 3.20 -7.37 2.56
CA GLY A 65 2.38 -8.30 3.32
C GLY A 65 2.39 -8.10 4.84
N LYS A 66 3.02 -7.03 5.36
CA LYS A 66 2.97 -6.71 6.79
C LYS A 66 1.56 -6.33 7.24
N ASN A 67 0.80 -5.66 6.37
CA ASN A 67 -0.61 -5.33 6.59
C ASN A 67 -1.49 -6.35 5.86
N SER A 68 -1.34 -7.62 6.18
CA SER A 68 -2.18 -8.67 5.63
C SER A 68 -3.62 -8.56 6.14
N LYS A 69 -4.56 -9.11 5.35
CA LYS A 69 -5.99 -9.16 5.63
C LYS A 69 -6.26 -10.05 6.87
N HIS A 70 -6.11 -9.48 8.07
CA HIS A 70 -6.32 -10.16 9.35
C HIS A 70 -7.12 -9.30 10.33
N SER A 71 -8.05 -8.46 9.86
CA SER A 71 -8.76 -7.57 10.79
C SER A 71 -9.70 -8.37 11.69
N GLU A 72 -9.62 -8.08 12.99
CA GLU A 72 -10.42 -8.76 14.02
C GLU A 72 -11.85 -8.20 14.09
N SER A 73 -12.07 -7.01 13.52
CA SER A 73 -13.36 -6.31 13.50
C SER A 73 -13.79 -5.88 12.10
N ALA A 74 -15.11 -5.69 11.91
CA ALA A 74 -15.69 -5.21 10.66
C ALA A 74 -15.24 -3.78 10.30
N GLU A 75 -15.01 -2.92 11.30
CA GLU A 75 -14.55 -1.54 11.05
C GLU A 75 -13.10 -1.51 10.55
N GLU A 76 -12.21 -2.29 11.17
CA GLU A 76 -10.82 -2.42 10.72
C GLU A 76 -10.74 -3.06 9.34
N PHE A 77 -11.63 -4.00 9.03
CA PHE A 77 -11.76 -4.58 7.71
C PHE A 77 -12.07 -3.53 6.64
N GLU A 78 -13.03 -2.66 6.94
CA GLU A 78 -13.44 -1.61 6.03
C GLU A 78 -12.31 -0.59 5.84
N GLN A 79 -11.63 -0.19 6.92
CA GLN A 79 -10.46 0.70 6.85
C GLN A 79 -9.33 0.09 6.01
N TRP A 80 -9.02 -1.19 6.26
CA TRP A 80 -8.04 -1.94 5.47
C TRP A 80 -8.43 -1.95 3.99
N THR A 81 -9.68 -2.24 3.66
CA THR A 81 -10.18 -2.28 2.29
C THR A 81 -10.04 -0.94 1.58
N ARG A 82 -10.38 0.17 2.27
CA ARG A 82 -10.21 1.53 1.70
C ARG A 82 -8.75 1.84 1.43
N ALA A 83 -7.85 1.50 2.36
CA ALA A 83 -6.42 1.72 2.20
C ALA A 83 -5.80 0.82 1.10
N ASP A 84 -6.24 -0.43 0.97
CA ASP A 84 -5.83 -1.34 -0.08
C ASP A 84 -6.23 -0.81 -1.47
N CYS A 85 -7.50 -0.45 -1.66
CA CYS A 85 -8.00 0.16 -2.89
C CYS A 85 -7.22 1.43 -3.29
N LEU A 86 -6.85 2.24 -2.30
CA LEU A 86 -6.06 3.45 -2.51
C LEU A 86 -4.62 3.13 -2.95
N VAL A 87 -3.96 2.16 -2.30
CA VAL A 87 -2.62 1.70 -2.70
C VAL A 87 -2.63 1.14 -4.12
N VAL A 88 -3.64 0.32 -4.45
CA VAL A 88 -3.85 -0.19 -5.81
C VAL A 88 -4.02 0.96 -6.80
N SER A 89 -4.85 1.94 -6.48
CA SER A 89 -5.07 3.10 -7.35
C SER A 89 -3.78 3.89 -7.60
N TRP A 90 -2.96 4.11 -6.58
CA TRP A 90 -1.66 4.77 -6.75
C TRP A 90 -0.69 3.95 -7.59
N LEU A 91 -0.67 2.63 -7.44
CA LEU A 91 0.16 1.77 -8.27
C LEU A 91 -0.27 1.83 -9.73
N LEU A 92 -1.57 1.70 -10.02
CA LEU A 92 -2.10 1.78 -11.38
C LEU A 92 -1.81 3.14 -12.03
N ASN A 93 -2.00 4.23 -11.28
CA ASN A 93 -1.70 5.59 -11.75
C ASN A 93 -0.18 5.86 -11.92
N SER A 94 0.68 4.99 -11.40
CA SER A 94 2.12 5.07 -11.57
C SER A 94 2.67 4.23 -12.73
N MET A 95 1.80 3.64 -13.55
CA MET A 95 2.17 2.87 -14.73
C MET A 95 1.94 3.68 -16.01
N SER A 96 2.76 3.45 -17.03
CA SER A 96 2.45 3.93 -18.38
C SER A 96 1.18 3.25 -18.90
N LYS A 97 0.54 3.85 -19.91
CA LYS A 97 -0.68 3.29 -20.50
C LYS A 97 -0.45 1.88 -21.04
N ASP A 98 0.68 1.65 -21.70
CA ASP A 98 1.04 0.34 -22.28
C ASP A 98 1.16 -0.74 -21.20
N ILE A 99 1.82 -0.42 -20.07
CA ILE A 99 1.95 -1.35 -18.95
C ILE A 99 0.60 -1.59 -18.27
N LEU A 100 -0.21 -0.55 -18.10
CA LEU A 100 -1.54 -0.65 -17.50
C LEU A 100 -2.49 -1.53 -18.33
N GLU A 101 -2.43 -1.41 -19.65
CA GLU A 101 -3.23 -2.24 -20.58
C GLU A 101 -2.81 -3.71 -20.48
N LEU A 102 -1.51 -4.00 -20.48
CA LEU A 102 -1.00 -5.35 -20.27
C LEU A 102 -1.43 -5.93 -18.92
N PHE A 103 -1.32 -5.13 -17.85
CA PHE A 103 -1.77 -5.54 -16.52
C PHE A 103 -3.26 -5.86 -16.52
N SER A 104 -4.09 -5.01 -17.12
CA SER A 104 -5.54 -5.22 -17.21
C SER A 104 -5.89 -6.49 -17.98
N ILE A 105 -5.23 -6.76 -19.10
CA ILE A 105 -5.45 -7.98 -19.90
C ILE A 105 -5.09 -9.24 -19.10
N LEU A 106 -3.94 -9.22 -18.43
CA LEU A 106 -3.47 -10.36 -17.65
C LEU A 106 -4.36 -10.63 -16.43
N VAL A 107 -4.81 -9.57 -15.77
CA VAL A 107 -5.66 -9.65 -14.58
C VAL A 107 -7.11 -10.03 -14.93
N GLN A 108 -7.64 -9.67 -16.11
CA GLN A 108 -8.94 -10.17 -16.57
C GLN A 108 -8.91 -11.67 -16.92
N ARG A 109 -7.73 -12.22 -17.21
CA ARG A 109 -7.54 -13.63 -17.58
C ARG A 109 -7.47 -14.58 -16.37
N GLU A 110 -7.17 -14.05 -15.19
CA GLU A 110 -7.16 -14.79 -13.92
C GLU A 110 -8.36 -14.32 -13.08
N ASN A 111 -9.41 -15.15 -12.99
CA ASN A 111 -10.64 -14.90 -12.22
C ASN A 111 -10.39 -14.06 -10.96
N PHE A 112 -10.98 -12.86 -10.89
CA PHE A 112 -10.92 -11.94 -9.76
C PHE A 112 -11.55 -12.57 -8.49
N GLY A 113 -10.75 -13.34 -7.76
CA GLY A 113 -10.95 -13.63 -6.35
C GLY A 113 -10.20 -12.58 -5.55
N TRP A 114 -10.90 -11.51 -5.14
CA TRP A 114 -10.43 -10.66 -4.05
C TRP A 114 -10.49 -11.48 -2.76
N ASN A 115 -9.47 -12.33 -2.53
CA ASN A 115 -9.33 -13.13 -1.31
C ASN A 115 -9.32 -12.26 -0.07
#